data_AF-A0A1E5XNV4-F1
#
_entry.id   AF-A0A1E5XNV4-F1
#
_cell.length_a   1.000
_cell.length_b   1.000
_cell.length_c   1.000
_cell.angle_alpha   90.00
_cell.angle_beta   90.00
_cell.angle_gamma   90.00
#
_symmetry.space_group_name_H-M   'P 1'
#
loop_
_entity.id
_entity.type
_entity.pdbx_description
1 polymer ?
#
loop_
_entity_poly.entity_id
_entity_poly.type
_entity_poly.pdbx_seq_one_letter_code
_entity_poly.pdbx_strand_id
1 'polypeptide(L)'
;MLRELRGGLSALALVVVGVLLAVSVDLGIPGQALLQSLRFHIAAALLGLVLLLFIGGAWRRALLFLLVFAVSAGQGAAIVYRQQEARSVLAAAPGKPLFKLLSFNLLTGNQNGENIARFIAGSGADVVTLMEALPIAAHAGILRAVYPYSAGCEDGSPCGGVVILSRTPLADITVQSMSGAWQNRLVTANTTIGGQKLNIVAAHLVKPYFDEFAAEEVARLGAVIGGLEGPLVLAGDFNASAWSESLDGLMHRQSLLPGSSYPATWPVRLGPVGVPIDNVFTRAPLVITEVNALGDSMGSNHRGLLAEIRLAAD
;
A
#
# COMPACT_ATOMS: atom_id res chain seq x y z
N MET A 1 45.91 3.58 -3.00
CA MET A 1 44.79 2.68 -3.31
C MET A 1 43.93 2.28 -2.11
N LEU A 2 44.35 1.37 -1.19
CA LEU A 2 43.44 0.87 -0.13
C LEU A 2 42.95 1.96 0.85
N ARG A 3 43.79 2.95 1.17
CA ARG A 3 43.39 4.10 2.01
C ARG A 3 42.36 5.00 1.31
N GLU A 4 42.52 5.25 0.01
CA GLU A 4 41.58 6.03 -0.80
C GLU A 4 40.25 5.31 -0.96
N LEU A 5 40.27 4.00 -1.21
CA LEU A 5 39.06 3.16 -1.26
C LEU A 5 38.28 3.22 0.05
N ARG A 6 38.95 3.06 1.20
CA ARG A 6 38.32 3.21 2.52
C ARG A 6 37.73 4.62 2.71
N GLY A 7 38.41 5.65 2.23
CA GLY A 7 37.95 7.03 2.26
C GLY A 7 36.65 7.20 1.45
N GLY A 8 36.65 6.74 0.20
CA GLY A 8 35.48 6.79 -0.69
C GLY A 8 34.28 6.02 -0.13
N LEU A 9 34.48 4.79 0.37
CA LEU A 9 33.42 4.01 1.03
C LEU A 9 32.87 4.72 2.26
N SER A 10 33.72 5.38 3.05
CA SER A 10 33.28 6.14 4.23
C SER A 10 32.46 7.38 3.83
N ALA A 11 32.86 8.09 2.78
CA ALA A 11 32.14 9.25 2.27
C ALA A 11 30.75 8.84 1.74
N LEU A 12 30.67 7.75 0.99
CA LEU A 12 29.39 7.22 0.50
C LEU A 12 28.49 6.77 1.67
N ALA A 13 29.06 6.08 2.67
CA ALA A 13 28.31 5.67 3.86
C ALA A 13 27.78 6.88 4.65
N LEU A 14 28.53 7.98 4.74
CA LEU A 14 28.04 9.23 5.37
C LEU A 14 26.84 9.82 4.63
N VAL A 15 26.85 9.81 3.29
CA VAL A 15 25.69 10.25 2.50
C VAL A 15 24.48 9.38 2.79
N VAL A 16 24.65 8.05 2.78
CA VAL A 16 23.56 7.11 3.09
C VAL A 16 23.03 7.29 4.52
N VAL A 17 23.92 7.55 5.49
CA VAL A 17 23.53 7.90 6.87
C VAL A 17 22.70 9.17 6.91
N GLY A 18 23.10 10.23 6.19
CA GLY A 18 22.32 11.46 6.12
C GLY A 18 20.90 11.22 5.61
N VAL A 19 20.75 10.37 4.58
CA VAL A 19 19.44 9.97 4.06
C VAL A 19 18.66 9.15 5.10
N LEU A 20 19.28 8.19 5.79
CA LEU A 20 18.61 7.40 6.84
C LEU A 20 18.14 8.26 8.01
N LEU A 21 18.88 9.30 8.38
CA LEU A 21 18.44 10.24 9.42
C LEU A 21 17.18 11.00 8.98
N ALA A 22 17.12 11.46 7.72
CA ALA A 22 15.92 12.06 7.15
C ALA A 22 14.75 11.08 7.03
N VAL A 23 15.03 9.77 6.92
CA VAL A 23 14.02 8.72 6.97
C VAL A 23 13.52 8.45 8.40
N SER A 24 14.36 8.67 9.40
CA SER A 24 14.10 8.31 10.80
C SER A 24 13.34 9.38 11.59
N VAL A 25 13.35 10.63 11.14
CA VAL A 25 12.72 11.77 11.82
C VAL A 25 11.87 12.53 10.82
N ASP A 26 10.65 12.94 11.18
CA ASP A 26 9.87 13.86 10.35
C ASP A 26 10.60 15.20 10.23
N LEU A 27 10.96 15.57 9.02
CA LEU A 27 11.65 16.84 8.75
C LEU A 27 10.75 17.77 7.94
N GLY A 28 9.57 17.31 7.52
CA GLY A 28 8.70 18.05 6.60
C GLY A 28 9.37 18.38 5.26
N ILE A 29 10.33 17.58 4.81
CA ILE A 29 11.06 17.85 3.57
C ILE A 29 10.37 17.21 2.35
N PRO A 30 10.52 17.80 1.16
CA PRO A 30 9.97 17.21 -0.06
C PRO A 30 10.43 15.77 -0.34
N GLY A 31 9.49 14.90 -0.70
CA GLY A 31 9.74 13.50 -1.02
C GLY A 31 10.05 12.61 0.18
N GLN A 32 9.85 13.08 1.41
CA GLN A 32 10.20 12.32 2.61
C GLN A 32 9.45 10.98 2.71
N ALA A 33 8.17 10.94 2.34
CA ALA A 33 7.38 9.71 2.33
C ALA A 33 7.96 8.65 1.37
N LEU A 34 8.58 9.07 0.25
CA LEU A 34 9.28 8.16 -0.66
C LEU A 34 10.50 7.55 0.03
N LEU A 35 11.31 8.38 0.68
CA LEU A 35 12.50 7.92 1.41
C LEU A 35 12.11 6.97 2.55
N GLN A 36 11.05 7.30 3.30
CA GLN A 36 10.51 6.45 4.36
C GLN A 36 10.03 5.10 3.80
N SER A 37 9.40 5.09 2.64
CA SER A 37 9.00 3.84 1.95
C SER A 37 10.22 2.98 1.58
N LEU A 38 11.32 3.62 1.16
CA LEU A 38 12.59 2.97 0.83
C LEU A 38 13.50 2.68 2.05
N ARG A 39 13.03 2.89 3.29
CA ARG A 39 13.83 2.75 4.52
C ARG A 39 14.68 1.49 4.53
N PHE A 40 14.07 0.32 4.30
CA PHE A 40 14.77 -0.95 4.37
C PHE A 40 15.75 -1.15 3.21
N HIS A 41 15.48 -0.60 2.02
CA HIS A 41 16.42 -0.60 0.89
C HIS A 41 17.65 0.26 1.18
N ILE A 42 17.45 1.45 1.73
CA ILE A 42 18.53 2.38 2.10
C ILE A 42 19.37 1.77 3.25
N ALA A 43 18.72 1.15 4.24
CA ALA A 43 19.40 0.44 5.32
C ALA A 43 20.23 -0.75 4.79
N ALA A 44 19.69 -1.53 3.85
CA ALA A 44 20.43 -2.62 3.21
C ALA A 44 21.65 -2.11 2.41
N ALA A 45 21.53 -0.97 1.73
CA ALA A 45 22.66 -0.33 1.06
C ALA A 45 23.76 0.07 2.05
N LEU A 46 23.38 0.64 3.20
CA LEU A 46 24.35 0.95 4.27
C LEU A 46 25.02 -0.32 4.81
N LEU A 47 24.26 -1.40 5.00
CA LEU A 47 24.81 -2.68 5.45
C LEU A 47 25.85 -3.23 4.44
N GLY A 48 25.59 -3.11 3.14
CA GLY A 48 26.57 -3.44 2.10
C GLY A 48 27.87 -2.64 2.24
N LEU A 49 27.77 -1.33 2.47
CA LEU A 49 28.95 -0.47 2.70
C LEU A 49 29.69 -0.81 3.99
N VAL A 50 28.96 -1.17 5.06
CA VAL A 50 29.54 -1.67 6.32
C VAL A 50 30.36 -2.92 6.07
N LEU A 51 29.83 -3.89 5.31
CA LEU A 51 30.54 -5.13 4.96
C LEU A 51 31.81 -4.82 4.14
N LEU A 52 31.73 -3.94 3.14
CA LEU A 52 32.89 -3.52 2.34
C LEU A 52 33.95 -2.81 3.19
N LEU A 53 33.56 -2.01 4.18
CA LEU A 53 34.49 -1.37 5.11
C LEU A 53 35.16 -2.37 6.06
N PHE A 54 34.43 -3.40 6.51
CA PHE A 54 35.01 -4.50 7.28
C PHE A 54 36.05 -5.27 6.47
N ILE A 55 35.68 -5.71 5.25
CA ILE A 55 36.59 -6.40 4.32
C ILE A 55 37.80 -5.52 3.99
N GLY A 56 37.57 -4.22 3.82
CA GLY A 56 38.61 -3.24 3.57
C GLY A 56 39.54 -3.00 4.76
N GLY A 57 39.26 -3.52 5.96
CA GLY A 57 40.07 -3.32 7.18
C GLY A 57 39.80 -2.02 7.94
N ALA A 58 38.72 -1.31 7.62
CA ALA A 58 38.29 -0.07 8.29
C ALA A 58 37.24 -0.35 9.38
N TRP A 59 37.47 -1.38 10.21
CA TRP A 59 36.50 -1.93 11.16
C TRP A 59 35.91 -0.91 12.15
N ARG A 60 36.69 0.07 12.62
CA ARG A 60 36.17 1.13 13.52
C ARG A 60 35.08 1.97 12.85
N ARG A 61 35.26 2.31 11.57
CA ARG A 61 34.27 3.06 10.79
C ARG A 61 33.06 2.19 10.48
N ALA A 62 33.30 0.92 10.15
CA ALA A 62 32.25 -0.06 9.92
C ALA A 62 31.35 -0.22 11.16
N LEU A 63 31.92 -0.29 12.37
CA LEU A 63 31.16 -0.35 13.62
C LEU A 63 30.27 0.88 13.86
N LEU A 64 30.77 2.08 13.55
CA LEU A 64 29.98 3.32 13.66
C LEU A 64 28.78 3.29 12.71
N PHE A 65 29.00 2.92 11.45
CA PHE A 65 27.91 2.82 10.47
C PHE A 65 26.97 1.66 10.77
N LEU A 66 27.46 0.56 11.35
CA LEU A 66 26.64 -0.56 11.81
C LEU A 66 25.69 -0.12 12.93
N LEU A 67 26.14 0.74 13.85
CA LEU A 67 25.27 1.29 14.88
C LEU A 67 24.13 2.12 14.27
N VAL A 68 24.43 3.00 13.30
CA VAL A 68 23.39 3.80 12.62
C VAL A 68 22.42 2.90 11.85
N PHE A 69 22.93 1.89 11.15
CA PHE A 69 22.11 0.86 10.52
C PHE A 69 21.17 0.20 11.53
N ALA A 70 21.71 -0.27 12.66
CA ALA A 70 20.94 -0.98 13.68
C ALA A 70 19.82 -0.10 14.28
N VAL A 71 20.10 1.17 14.53
CA VAL A 71 19.09 2.12 15.03
C VAL A 71 17.98 2.34 13.99
N SER A 72 18.34 2.65 12.74
CA SER A 72 17.34 2.94 11.70
C SER A 72 16.51 1.70 11.31
N ALA A 73 17.17 0.55 11.15
CA ALA A 73 16.49 -0.72 10.89
C ALA A 73 15.61 -1.15 12.09
N GLY A 74 16.10 -0.96 13.32
CA GLY A 74 15.34 -1.22 14.54
C GLY A 74 14.10 -0.36 14.67
N GLN A 75 14.18 0.93 14.31
CA GLN A 75 13.01 1.82 14.26
C GLN A 75 11.97 1.33 13.24
N GLY A 76 12.39 0.97 12.02
CA GLY A 76 11.50 0.39 11.00
C GLY A 76 10.86 -0.91 11.46
N ALA A 77 11.64 -1.82 12.03
CA ALA A 77 11.16 -3.08 12.58
C ALA A 77 10.17 -2.85 13.73
N ALA A 78 10.39 -1.85 14.58
CA ALA A 78 9.48 -1.52 15.67
C ALA A 78 8.12 -1.01 15.18
N ILE A 79 8.07 -0.23 14.09
CA ILE A 79 6.80 0.18 13.46
C ILE A 79 6.05 -1.04 12.97
N VAL A 80 6.70 -1.89 12.16
CA VAL A 80 6.09 -3.11 11.62
C VAL A 80 5.63 -4.05 12.74
N TYR A 81 6.45 -4.21 13.78
CA TYR A 81 6.10 -5.02 14.95
C TYR A 81 4.83 -4.51 15.63
N ARG A 82 4.72 -3.21 15.92
CA ARG A 82 3.50 -2.64 16.54
C ARG A 82 2.26 -2.82 15.69
N GLN A 83 2.38 -2.63 14.37
CA GLN A 83 1.28 -2.85 13.43
C GLN A 83 0.81 -4.31 13.44
N GLN A 84 1.74 -5.26 13.45
CA GLN A 84 1.43 -6.69 13.51
C GLN A 84 0.94 -7.14 14.89
N GLU A 85 1.44 -6.54 15.98
CA GLU A 85 0.97 -6.77 17.34
C GLU A 85 -0.50 -6.35 17.47
N ALA A 86 -0.87 -5.16 17.00
CA ALA A 86 -2.26 -4.68 16.98
C ALA A 86 -3.18 -5.62 16.18
N ARG A 87 -2.69 -6.16 15.05
CA ARG A 87 -3.40 -7.18 14.26
C ARG A 87 -3.53 -8.51 15.00
N SER A 88 -2.49 -8.94 15.70
CA SER A 88 -2.38 -10.31 16.26
C SER A 88 -3.50 -10.66 17.23
N VAL A 89 -3.94 -9.70 18.04
CA VAL A 89 -5.03 -9.87 19.02
C VAL A 89 -6.30 -10.32 18.32
N LEU A 90 -6.72 -9.58 17.27
CA LEU A 90 -7.92 -9.91 16.51
C LEU A 90 -7.70 -11.12 15.60
N ALA A 91 -6.47 -11.31 15.09
CA ALA A 91 -6.09 -12.45 14.27
C ALA A 91 -6.11 -13.79 15.02
N ALA A 92 -5.93 -13.78 16.35
CA ALA A 92 -6.03 -14.98 17.20
C ALA A 92 -7.48 -15.34 17.58
N ALA A 93 -8.41 -14.39 17.52
CA ALA A 93 -9.81 -14.64 17.82
C ALA A 93 -10.44 -15.63 16.82
N PRO A 94 -11.35 -16.53 17.27
CA PRO A 94 -12.13 -17.36 16.37
C PRO A 94 -12.82 -16.51 15.31
N GLY A 95 -13.10 -17.09 14.16
CA GLY A 95 -13.74 -16.36 13.08
C GLY A 95 -14.10 -17.25 11.91
N LYS A 96 -14.85 -16.68 10.97
CA LYS A 96 -15.24 -17.37 9.73
C LYS A 96 -14.77 -16.57 8.52
N PRO A 97 -14.27 -17.23 7.45
CA PRO A 97 -14.04 -16.57 6.17
C PRO A 97 -15.28 -15.78 5.75
N LEU A 98 -15.07 -14.55 5.26
CA LEU A 98 -16.17 -13.66 4.88
C LEU A 98 -16.15 -13.37 3.38
N PHE A 99 -15.03 -12.87 2.86
CA PHE A 99 -14.92 -12.51 1.45
C PHE A 99 -13.47 -12.38 0.98
N LYS A 100 -13.28 -12.39 -0.35
CA LYS A 100 -12.00 -12.10 -1.00
C LYS A 100 -12.03 -10.72 -1.66
N LEU A 101 -10.93 -9.97 -1.51
CA LEU A 101 -10.75 -8.66 -2.13
C LEU A 101 -9.55 -8.68 -3.08
N LEU A 102 -9.74 -8.19 -4.30
CA LEU A 102 -8.66 -7.92 -5.25
C LEU A 102 -8.43 -6.40 -5.36
N SER A 103 -7.22 -5.92 -5.06
CA SER A 103 -6.83 -4.52 -5.27
C SER A 103 -5.76 -4.43 -6.35
N PHE A 104 -5.93 -3.56 -7.36
CA PHE A 104 -4.98 -3.53 -8.48
C PHE A 104 -4.87 -2.17 -9.18
N ASN A 105 -3.68 -1.57 -9.17
CA ASN A 105 -3.34 -0.46 -10.06
C ASN A 105 -3.02 -1.01 -11.46
N LEU A 106 -3.85 -0.68 -12.43
CA LEU A 106 -3.81 -1.27 -13.77
C LEU A 106 -2.80 -0.63 -14.71
N LEU A 107 -2.23 0.53 -14.33
CA LEU A 107 -1.49 1.45 -15.19
C LEU A 107 -2.35 1.99 -16.35
N THR A 108 -2.62 3.29 -16.35
CA THR A 108 -3.61 3.95 -17.24
C THR A 108 -3.37 3.65 -18.72
N GLY A 109 -2.11 3.58 -19.14
CA GLY A 109 -1.70 3.31 -20.52
C GLY A 109 -1.55 1.82 -20.88
N ASN A 110 -1.95 0.92 -19.99
CA ASN A 110 -1.82 -0.52 -20.21
C ASN A 110 -2.77 -1.00 -21.32
N GLN A 111 -2.21 -1.62 -22.35
CA GLN A 111 -2.96 -2.10 -23.52
C GLN A 111 -3.58 -3.49 -23.33
N ASN A 112 -3.33 -4.14 -22.18
CA ASN A 112 -3.76 -5.50 -21.88
C ASN A 112 -5.18 -5.59 -21.27
N GLY A 113 -6.05 -4.62 -21.59
CA GLY A 113 -7.35 -4.41 -20.95
C GLY A 113 -8.28 -5.62 -20.92
N GLU A 114 -8.40 -6.34 -22.04
CA GLU A 114 -9.29 -7.51 -22.14
C GLU A 114 -8.82 -8.66 -21.23
N ASN A 115 -7.52 -8.96 -21.25
CA ASN A 115 -6.95 -10.02 -20.42
C ASN A 115 -7.06 -9.67 -18.94
N ILE A 116 -6.85 -8.39 -18.58
CA ILE A 116 -7.07 -7.91 -17.22
C ILE A 116 -8.54 -8.10 -16.82
N ALA A 117 -9.49 -7.70 -17.67
CA ALA A 117 -10.92 -7.87 -17.38
C ALA A 117 -11.31 -9.34 -17.19
N ARG A 118 -10.81 -10.25 -18.04
CA ARG A 118 -11.02 -11.70 -17.90
C ARG A 118 -10.37 -12.27 -16.64
N PHE A 119 -9.15 -11.83 -16.31
CA PHE A 119 -8.46 -12.21 -15.08
C PHE A 119 -9.26 -11.78 -13.85
N ILE A 120 -9.71 -10.52 -13.79
CA ILE A 120 -10.53 -10.01 -12.69
C ILE A 120 -11.82 -10.83 -12.56
N ALA A 121 -12.53 -11.07 -13.68
CA ALA A 121 -13.75 -11.89 -13.68
C ALA A 121 -13.51 -13.33 -13.18
N GLY A 122 -12.35 -13.92 -13.51
CA GLY A 122 -11.95 -15.26 -13.08
C GLY A 122 -11.25 -15.33 -11.72
N SER A 123 -10.98 -14.19 -11.06
CA SER A 123 -10.17 -14.13 -9.83
C SER A 123 -10.82 -14.79 -8.61
N GLY A 124 -12.16 -14.97 -8.66
CA GLY A 124 -12.94 -15.43 -7.51
C GLY A 124 -13.09 -14.38 -6.40
N ALA A 125 -12.64 -13.14 -6.61
CA ALA A 125 -12.86 -12.06 -5.65
C ALA A 125 -14.35 -11.68 -5.55
N ASP A 126 -14.81 -11.30 -4.36
CA ASP A 126 -16.16 -10.81 -4.12
C ASP A 126 -16.25 -9.29 -4.32
N VAL A 127 -15.16 -8.60 -3.98
CA VAL A 127 -14.99 -7.15 -4.17
C VAL A 127 -13.66 -6.89 -4.87
N VAL A 128 -13.65 -5.95 -5.80
CA VAL A 128 -12.46 -5.53 -6.54
C VAL A 128 -12.30 -4.02 -6.43
N THR A 129 -11.12 -3.55 -6.07
CA THR A 129 -10.75 -2.13 -6.07
C THR A 129 -9.68 -1.88 -7.12
N LEU A 130 -9.98 -1.05 -8.11
CA LEU A 130 -9.10 -0.77 -9.23
C LEU A 130 -8.63 0.68 -9.18
N MET A 131 -7.38 0.89 -9.54
CA MET A 131 -6.78 2.20 -9.71
C MET A 131 -6.25 2.32 -11.14
N GLU A 132 -6.29 3.53 -11.70
CA GLU A 132 -5.92 3.76 -13.10
C GLU A 132 -6.73 2.88 -14.05
N ALA A 133 -8.04 2.79 -13.79
CA ALA A 133 -8.91 1.74 -14.35
C ALA A 133 -9.19 1.85 -15.85
N LEU A 134 -8.63 2.85 -16.55
CA LEU A 134 -8.90 3.11 -17.98
C LEU A 134 -8.76 1.87 -18.88
N PRO A 135 -7.77 0.97 -18.69
CA PRO A 135 -7.61 -0.23 -19.52
C PRO A 135 -8.86 -1.12 -19.61
N ILE A 136 -9.70 -1.17 -18.57
CA ILE A 136 -10.89 -2.04 -18.56
C ILE A 136 -12.14 -1.38 -19.13
N ALA A 137 -12.12 -0.07 -19.45
CA ALA A 137 -13.31 0.68 -19.82
C ALA A 137 -14.05 0.06 -21.04
N ALA A 138 -13.31 -0.36 -22.07
CA ALA A 138 -13.86 -1.01 -23.26
C ALA A 138 -14.35 -2.45 -23.01
N HIS A 139 -14.03 -3.03 -21.86
CA HIS A 139 -14.29 -4.43 -21.51
C HIS A 139 -15.21 -4.56 -20.29
N ALA A 140 -15.87 -3.48 -19.87
CA ALA A 140 -16.76 -3.46 -18.71
C ALA A 140 -17.89 -4.52 -18.79
N GLY A 141 -18.31 -4.93 -19.99
CA GLY A 141 -19.28 -6.00 -20.19
C GLY A 141 -18.84 -7.36 -19.65
N ILE A 142 -17.53 -7.69 -19.74
CA ILE A 142 -16.96 -8.92 -19.16
C ILE A 142 -17.11 -8.90 -17.64
N LEU A 143 -16.81 -7.75 -17.04
CA LEU A 143 -16.84 -7.57 -15.59
C LEU A 143 -18.26 -7.55 -15.05
N ARG A 144 -19.21 -6.89 -15.73
CA ARG A 144 -20.61 -6.77 -15.30
C ARG A 144 -21.33 -8.13 -15.19
N ALA A 145 -20.89 -9.14 -15.94
CA ALA A 145 -21.42 -10.50 -15.82
C ALA A 145 -21.11 -11.17 -14.47
N VAL A 146 -20.01 -10.78 -13.81
CA VAL A 146 -19.55 -11.33 -12.53
C VAL A 146 -19.78 -10.34 -11.38
N TYR A 147 -19.58 -9.05 -11.64
CA TYR A 147 -19.70 -7.93 -10.71
C TYR A 147 -20.79 -6.97 -11.20
N PRO A 148 -22.07 -7.27 -10.95
CA PRO A 148 -23.18 -6.46 -11.44
C PRO A 148 -23.26 -5.07 -10.80
N TYR A 149 -22.59 -4.85 -9.66
CA TYR A 149 -22.57 -3.59 -8.94
C TYR A 149 -21.19 -2.94 -9.06
N SER A 150 -21.17 -1.64 -9.36
CA SER A 150 -19.93 -0.88 -9.53
C SER A 150 -20.06 0.53 -8.96
N ALA A 151 -18.95 1.15 -8.58
CA ALA A 151 -18.87 2.54 -8.19
C ALA A 151 -17.61 3.19 -8.79
N GLY A 152 -17.64 4.49 -9.08
CA GLY A 152 -16.53 5.22 -9.70
C GLY A 152 -16.51 5.22 -11.24
N CYS A 153 -17.61 4.78 -11.87
CA CYS A 153 -17.75 4.61 -13.33
C CYS A 153 -19.03 5.23 -13.91
N GLU A 154 -19.84 5.94 -13.12
CA GLU A 154 -21.25 6.20 -13.46
C GLU A 154 -21.52 7.55 -14.16
N ASP A 155 -20.54 8.47 -14.20
CA ASP A 155 -20.77 9.87 -14.60
C ASP A 155 -20.50 10.17 -16.09
N GLY A 156 -20.59 9.17 -16.98
CA GLY A 156 -20.32 9.34 -18.42
C GLY A 156 -18.85 9.64 -18.77
N SER A 157 -17.96 9.66 -17.79
CA SER A 157 -16.51 9.67 -17.97
C SER A 157 -16.00 8.25 -18.21
N PRO A 158 -14.91 8.07 -19.00
CA PRO A 158 -14.25 6.77 -19.08
C PRO A 158 -13.87 6.33 -17.65
N CYS A 159 -14.16 5.08 -17.27
CA CYS A 159 -13.71 4.45 -16.03
C CYS A 159 -12.17 4.56 -15.91
N GLY A 160 -11.64 5.69 -15.45
CA GLY A 160 -10.21 5.99 -15.55
C GLY A 160 -9.52 6.22 -14.21
N GLY A 161 -10.30 6.50 -13.16
CA GLY A 161 -9.82 6.80 -11.83
C GLY A 161 -9.80 5.56 -10.94
N VAL A 162 -10.48 5.67 -9.79
CA VAL A 162 -10.67 4.58 -8.84
C VAL A 162 -12.04 3.95 -9.04
N VAL A 163 -12.11 2.63 -9.05
CA VAL A 163 -13.34 1.86 -9.29
C VAL A 163 -13.50 0.79 -8.23
N ILE A 164 -14.72 0.62 -7.73
CA ILE A 164 -15.12 -0.56 -6.95
C ILE A 164 -16.02 -1.43 -7.83
N LEU A 165 -15.75 -2.72 -7.88
CA LEU A 165 -16.64 -3.73 -8.46
C LEU A 165 -17.05 -4.70 -7.35
N SER A 166 -18.32 -5.11 -7.33
CA SER A 166 -18.86 -5.94 -6.26
C SER A 166 -19.86 -6.96 -6.79
N ARG A 167 -19.84 -8.16 -6.19
CA ARG A 167 -20.86 -9.20 -6.40
C ARG A 167 -22.14 -8.90 -5.62
N THR A 168 -22.02 -8.20 -4.49
CA THR A 168 -23.13 -7.80 -3.62
C THR A 168 -23.53 -6.34 -3.86
N PRO A 169 -24.80 -5.96 -3.64
CA PRO A 169 -25.26 -4.59 -3.83
C PRO A 169 -24.39 -3.56 -3.10
N LEU A 170 -24.13 -2.45 -3.78
CA LEU A 170 -23.48 -1.27 -3.22
C LEU A 170 -24.54 -0.22 -2.87
N ALA A 171 -24.40 0.42 -1.72
CA ALA A 171 -25.22 1.54 -1.26
C ALA A 171 -24.31 2.68 -0.78
N ASP A 172 -24.90 3.87 -0.58
CA ASP A 172 -24.21 5.05 -0.03
C ASP A 172 -22.88 5.35 -0.75
N ILE A 173 -22.91 5.23 -2.08
CA ILE A 173 -21.74 5.41 -2.93
C ILE A 173 -21.32 6.88 -2.90
N THR A 174 -20.05 7.13 -2.61
CA THR A 174 -19.45 8.45 -2.84
C THR A 174 -18.22 8.32 -3.72
N VAL A 175 -18.08 9.24 -4.67
CA VAL A 175 -16.90 9.39 -5.53
C VAL A 175 -16.38 10.80 -5.32
N GLN A 176 -15.12 10.91 -4.92
CA GLN A 176 -14.56 12.20 -4.51
C GLN A 176 -13.12 12.36 -4.99
N SER A 177 -12.78 13.60 -5.32
CA SER A 177 -11.40 14.05 -5.47
C SER A 177 -10.81 14.29 -4.09
N MET A 178 -9.56 13.89 -3.86
CA MET A 178 -8.92 14.09 -2.55
C MET A 178 -8.19 15.42 -2.43
N SER A 179 -7.80 16.00 -3.56
CA SER A 179 -7.09 17.28 -3.68
C SER A 179 -7.34 17.91 -5.05
N GLY A 180 -6.70 19.04 -5.32
CA GLY A 180 -6.65 19.64 -6.66
C GLY A 180 -5.79 18.89 -7.68
N ALA A 181 -5.02 17.87 -7.28
CA ALA A 181 -4.09 17.18 -8.17
C ALA A 181 -4.79 16.27 -9.18
N TRP A 182 -5.73 15.45 -8.70
CA TRP A 182 -6.40 14.44 -9.52
C TRP A 182 -7.86 14.27 -9.10
N GLN A 183 -8.72 14.03 -10.09
CA GLN A 183 -10.16 13.86 -9.86
C GLN A 183 -10.53 12.41 -9.52
N ASN A 184 -11.56 12.21 -8.70
CA ASN A 184 -12.21 10.91 -8.46
C ASN A 184 -11.23 9.80 -8.02
N ARG A 185 -10.41 10.12 -7.00
CA ARG A 185 -9.36 9.24 -6.47
C ARG A 185 -9.73 8.53 -5.17
N LEU A 186 -10.94 8.78 -4.65
CA LEU A 186 -11.50 8.13 -3.48
C LEU A 186 -12.92 7.68 -3.80
N VAL A 187 -13.18 6.39 -3.62
CA VAL A 187 -14.53 5.82 -3.75
C VAL A 187 -14.87 5.11 -2.45
N THR A 188 -16.03 5.43 -1.89
CA THR A 188 -16.60 4.72 -0.74
C THR A 188 -17.91 4.09 -1.13
N ALA A 189 -18.21 2.91 -0.59
CA ALA A 189 -19.52 2.30 -0.70
C ALA A 189 -19.80 1.38 0.49
N ASN A 190 -21.06 1.26 0.88
CA ASN A 190 -21.52 0.26 1.82
C ASN A 190 -21.96 -1.00 1.09
N THR A 191 -21.68 -2.15 1.68
CA THR A 191 -22.20 -3.43 1.18
C THR A 191 -22.47 -4.40 2.32
N THR A 192 -23.23 -5.45 2.05
CA THR A 192 -23.52 -6.53 2.98
C THR A 192 -23.05 -7.84 2.37
N ILE A 193 -22.01 -8.44 2.94
CA ILE A 193 -21.46 -9.73 2.49
C ILE A 193 -21.60 -10.74 3.62
N GLY A 194 -22.16 -11.92 3.34
CA GLY A 194 -22.37 -12.96 4.36
C GLY A 194 -23.20 -12.50 5.56
N GLY A 195 -24.10 -11.53 5.38
CA GLY A 195 -24.90 -10.90 6.44
C GLY A 195 -24.17 -9.79 7.23
N GLN A 196 -22.89 -9.54 6.97
CA GLN A 196 -22.13 -8.47 7.62
C GLN A 196 -22.18 -7.18 6.78
N LYS A 197 -22.76 -6.11 7.35
CA LYS A 197 -22.65 -4.76 6.76
C LYS A 197 -21.23 -4.22 7.00
N LEU A 198 -20.60 -3.68 5.95
CA LEU A 198 -19.26 -3.10 6.02
C LEU A 198 -19.07 -1.98 4.99
N ASN A 199 -18.04 -1.18 5.18
CA ASN A 199 -17.62 -0.12 4.26
C ASN A 199 -16.47 -0.62 3.39
N ILE A 200 -16.56 -0.39 2.08
CA ILE A 200 -15.44 -0.52 1.14
C ILE A 200 -14.92 0.88 0.86
N VAL A 201 -13.62 1.09 1.04
CA VAL A 201 -12.93 2.33 0.69
C VAL A 201 -11.80 1.99 -0.27
N ALA A 202 -11.88 2.55 -1.48
CA ALA A 202 -10.85 2.44 -2.50
C ALA A 202 -10.17 3.81 -2.69
N ALA A 203 -8.84 3.85 -2.62
CA ALA A 203 -8.09 5.10 -2.72
C ALA A 203 -6.89 4.98 -3.67
N HIS A 204 -6.56 6.08 -4.36
CA HIS A 204 -5.30 6.21 -5.09
C HIS A 204 -4.66 7.57 -4.78
N LEU A 205 -3.72 7.56 -3.83
CA LEU A 205 -3.02 8.76 -3.42
C LEU A 205 -2.06 9.25 -4.51
N VAL A 206 -1.82 10.55 -4.53
CA VAL A 206 -0.81 11.19 -5.36
C VAL A 206 0.59 10.66 -5.03
N LYS A 207 1.51 10.78 -5.98
CA LYS A 207 2.91 10.37 -5.79
C LYS A 207 3.54 11.20 -4.66
N PRO A 208 4.47 10.62 -3.87
CA PRO A 208 4.94 11.20 -2.61
C PRO A 208 5.84 12.42 -2.77
N TYR A 209 6.17 12.83 -3.99
CA TYR A 209 6.94 14.04 -4.29
C TYR A 209 6.05 15.25 -4.64
N PHE A 210 4.72 15.09 -4.56
CA PHE A 210 3.75 16.19 -4.57
C PHE A 210 3.33 16.47 -3.12
N ASP A 211 4.25 16.97 -2.29
CA ASP A 211 4.14 16.87 -0.83
C ASP A 211 2.89 17.51 -0.22
N GLU A 212 2.55 18.72 -0.67
CA GLU A 212 1.35 19.44 -0.19
C GLU A 212 0.08 18.64 -0.51
N PHE A 213 -0.04 18.15 -1.74
CA PHE A 213 -1.15 17.30 -2.14
C PHE A 213 -1.13 15.96 -1.39
N ALA A 214 0.03 15.34 -1.19
CA ALA A 214 0.12 14.07 -0.48
C ALA A 214 -0.36 14.21 0.99
N ALA A 215 0.03 15.29 1.66
CA ALA A 215 -0.43 15.58 3.01
C ALA A 215 -1.93 15.88 3.06
N GLU A 216 -2.44 16.70 2.12
CA GLU A 216 -3.86 17.00 1.98
C GLU A 216 -4.70 15.73 1.75
N GLU A 217 -4.27 14.87 0.82
CA GLU A 217 -5.00 13.66 0.46
C GLU A 217 -5.03 12.64 1.60
N VAL A 218 -3.93 12.46 2.35
CA VAL A 218 -3.92 11.61 3.55
C VAL A 218 -4.83 12.17 4.64
N ALA A 219 -4.83 13.50 4.84
CA ALA A 219 -5.72 14.14 5.80
C ALA A 219 -7.20 13.96 5.40
N ARG A 220 -7.53 14.16 4.11
CA ARG A 220 -8.88 13.99 3.59
C ARG A 220 -9.36 12.54 3.66
N LEU A 221 -8.49 11.59 3.30
CA LEU A 221 -8.76 10.16 3.45
C LEU A 221 -9.05 9.81 4.92
N GLY A 222 -8.23 10.33 5.85
CA GLY A 222 -8.44 10.16 7.28
C GLY A 222 -9.77 10.73 7.76
N ALA A 223 -10.15 11.93 7.32
CA ALA A 223 -11.43 12.54 7.68
C ALA A 223 -12.62 11.73 7.16
N VAL A 224 -12.56 11.23 5.92
CA VAL A 224 -13.61 10.38 5.34
C VAL A 224 -13.74 9.08 6.13
N ILE A 225 -12.63 8.37 6.37
CA ILE A 225 -12.62 7.11 7.12
C ILE A 225 -13.08 7.31 8.57
N GLY A 226 -12.78 8.46 9.17
CA GLY A 226 -13.20 8.81 10.52
C GLY A 226 -14.71 9.07 10.64
N GLY A 227 -15.37 9.47 9.55
CA GLY A 227 -16.82 9.61 9.49
C GLY A 227 -17.58 8.32 9.19
N LEU A 228 -16.88 7.23 8.83
CA LEU A 228 -17.49 5.94 8.55
C LEU A 228 -17.55 5.07 9.81
N GLU A 229 -18.77 4.70 10.21
CA GLU A 229 -19.00 3.82 11.35
C GLU A 229 -18.91 2.34 10.96
N GLY A 230 -18.49 1.51 11.93
CA GLY A 230 -18.50 0.06 11.79
C GLY A 230 -17.32 -0.52 11.00
N PRO A 231 -17.45 -1.80 10.56
CA PRO A 231 -16.37 -2.51 9.89
C PRO A 231 -16.03 -1.88 8.54
N LEU A 232 -14.75 -1.89 8.19
CA LEU A 232 -14.27 -1.24 6.98
C LEU A 232 -13.08 -2.01 6.39
N VAL A 233 -13.01 -2.05 5.06
CA VAL A 233 -11.79 -2.40 4.33
C VAL A 233 -11.35 -1.20 3.48
N LEU A 234 -10.09 -0.84 3.62
CA LEU A 234 -9.41 0.20 2.84
C LEU A 234 -8.40 -0.50 1.93
N ALA A 235 -8.47 -0.27 0.63
CA ALA A 235 -7.54 -0.85 -0.34
C ALA A 235 -7.13 0.17 -1.41
N GLY A 236 -5.88 0.12 -1.86
CA GLY A 236 -5.43 1.10 -2.84
C GLY A 236 -3.94 1.14 -3.11
N ASP A 237 -3.58 2.04 -4.03
CA ASP A 237 -2.21 2.50 -4.26
C ASP A 237 -2.02 3.77 -3.45
N PHE A 238 -1.31 3.65 -2.33
CA PHE A 238 -1.05 4.76 -1.45
C PHE A 238 0.22 5.52 -1.82
N ASN A 239 0.97 5.03 -2.82
CA ASN A 239 2.24 5.60 -3.23
C ASN A 239 3.28 5.76 -2.09
N ALA A 240 3.03 5.08 -0.98
CA ALA A 240 3.84 5.04 0.22
C ALA A 240 3.65 3.67 0.91
N SER A 241 4.69 3.20 1.60
CA SER A 241 4.61 1.98 2.38
C SER A 241 3.90 2.20 3.72
N ALA A 242 3.29 1.15 4.27
CA ALA A 242 2.56 1.23 5.54
C ALA A 242 3.40 1.71 6.74
N TRP A 243 4.73 1.63 6.65
CA TRP A 243 5.66 2.16 7.65
C TRP A 243 6.14 3.59 7.38
N SER A 244 5.61 4.27 6.34
CA SER A 244 5.74 5.72 6.23
C SER A 244 4.95 6.37 7.36
N GLU A 245 5.39 7.53 7.80
CA GLU A 245 4.75 8.24 8.91
C GLU A 245 3.31 8.64 8.60
N SER A 246 3.05 9.03 7.35
CA SER A 246 1.71 9.38 6.88
C SER A 246 0.73 8.21 6.99
N LEU A 247 1.10 7.02 6.54
CA LEU A 247 0.24 5.84 6.58
C LEU A 247 0.19 5.20 7.97
N ASP A 248 1.32 5.11 8.68
CA ASP A 248 1.34 4.61 10.06
C ASP A 248 0.44 5.50 10.95
N GLY A 249 0.53 6.83 10.80
CA GLY A 249 -0.33 7.77 11.49
C GLY A 249 -1.81 7.65 11.11
N LEU A 250 -2.12 7.43 9.83
CA LEU A 250 -3.49 7.14 9.38
C LEU A 250 -4.03 5.87 10.03
N MET A 251 -3.23 4.79 10.04
CA MET A 251 -3.61 3.51 10.63
C MET A 251 -3.91 3.64 12.12
N HIS A 252 -3.04 4.31 12.87
CA HIS A 252 -3.24 4.54 14.30
C HIS A 252 -4.49 5.39 14.58
N ARG A 253 -4.68 6.52 13.88
CA ARG A 253 -5.83 7.41 14.10
C ARG A 253 -7.16 6.77 13.73
N GLN A 254 -7.16 5.87 12.75
CA GLN A 254 -8.37 5.26 12.20
C GLN A 254 -8.59 3.81 12.64
N SER A 255 -7.78 3.31 13.57
CA SER A 255 -7.82 1.93 14.08
C SER A 255 -7.79 0.89 12.95
N LEU A 256 -6.94 1.14 11.95
CA LEU A 256 -6.75 0.23 10.82
C LEU A 256 -5.66 -0.79 11.14
N LEU A 257 -5.94 -2.03 10.78
CA LEU A 257 -5.06 -3.18 10.91
C LEU A 257 -4.49 -3.54 9.54
N PRO A 258 -3.18 -3.87 9.47
CA PRO A 258 -2.55 -4.32 8.23
C PRO A 258 -3.00 -5.73 7.83
N GLY A 259 -2.54 -6.15 6.65
CA GLY A 259 -2.51 -7.56 6.26
C GLY A 259 -1.54 -8.40 7.08
N SER A 260 -1.50 -9.70 6.79
CA SER A 260 -0.52 -10.64 7.39
C SER A 260 0.93 -10.38 6.95
N SER A 261 1.12 -9.61 5.88
CA SER A 261 2.41 -9.26 5.31
C SER A 261 2.31 -7.92 4.55
N TYR A 262 3.44 -7.44 4.03
CA TYR A 262 3.53 -6.24 3.18
C TYR A 262 4.16 -6.63 1.83
N PRO A 263 3.40 -7.23 0.90
CA PRO A 263 3.96 -7.73 -0.35
C PRO A 263 4.56 -6.61 -1.20
N ALA A 264 5.74 -6.85 -1.76
CA ALA A 264 6.34 -5.92 -2.72
C ALA A 264 5.48 -5.84 -4.00
N THR A 265 5.00 -4.64 -4.32
CA THR A 265 4.08 -4.40 -5.44
C THR A 265 4.71 -3.56 -6.55
N TRP A 266 5.62 -2.63 -6.21
CA TRP A 266 6.21 -1.71 -7.18
C TRP A 266 7.72 -1.49 -6.99
N PRO A 267 8.50 -1.32 -8.05
CA PRO A 267 8.16 -1.64 -9.43
C PRO A 267 8.26 -3.16 -9.62
N VAL A 268 7.39 -3.72 -10.45
CA VAL A 268 7.32 -5.18 -10.74
C VAL A 268 8.68 -5.81 -11.08
N ARG A 269 9.58 -5.07 -11.74
CA ARG A 269 10.94 -5.52 -12.12
C ARG A 269 11.85 -5.88 -10.94
N LEU A 270 11.54 -5.40 -9.74
CA LEU A 270 12.30 -5.73 -8.52
C LEU A 270 11.74 -6.96 -7.79
N GLY A 271 10.64 -7.56 -8.29
CA GLY A 271 10.07 -8.77 -7.72
C GLY A 271 9.86 -8.67 -6.20
N PRO A 272 10.37 -9.64 -5.40
CA PRO A 272 10.17 -9.64 -3.95
C PRO A 272 10.93 -8.53 -3.19
N VAL A 273 11.87 -7.82 -3.84
CA VAL A 273 12.60 -6.69 -3.23
C VAL A 273 12.06 -5.34 -3.71
N GLY A 274 10.89 -5.31 -4.33
CA GLY A 274 10.16 -4.07 -4.58
C GLY A 274 9.68 -3.38 -3.29
N VAL A 275 9.04 -2.23 -3.48
CA VAL A 275 8.44 -1.39 -2.45
C VAL A 275 6.94 -1.73 -2.35
N PRO A 276 6.40 -1.98 -1.14
CA PRO A 276 4.98 -2.24 -0.93
C PRO A 276 4.22 -0.92 -0.82
N ILE A 277 3.83 -0.33 -1.94
CA ILE A 277 3.07 0.94 -1.97
C ILE A 277 1.57 0.75 -2.19
N ASP A 278 1.17 -0.43 -2.65
CA ASP A 278 -0.22 -0.87 -2.65
C ASP A 278 -0.47 -1.64 -1.36
N ASN A 279 -1.58 -1.36 -0.68
CA ASN A 279 -1.89 -1.99 0.61
C ASN A 279 -3.38 -2.29 0.74
N VAL A 280 -3.70 -3.21 1.65
CA VAL A 280 -5.07 -3.49 2.11
C VAL A 280 -5.06 -3.43 3.64
N PHE A 281 -5.99 -2.68 4.20
CA PHE A 281 -6.16 -2.48 5.63
C PHE A 281 -7.61 -2.78 6.04
N THR A 282 -7.83 -3.26 7.26
CA THR A 282 -9.17 -3.49 7.80
C THR A 282 -9.39 -2.80 9.13
N ARG A 283 -10.63 -2.45 9.43
CA ARG A 283 -11.09 -2.10 10.78
C ARG A 283 -11.83 -3.28 11.39
N ALA A 284 -11.63 -3.49 12.69
CA ALA A 284 -12.33 -4.53 13.44
C ALA A 284 -13.85 -4.48 13.20
N PRO A 285 -14.54 -5.63 13.21
CA PRO A 285 -14.06 -6.99 13.47
C PRO A 285 -13.49 -7.71 12.22
N LEU A 286 -13.18 -7.00 11.13
CA LEU A 286 -12.57 -7.60 9.94
C LEU A 286 -11.07 -7.84 10.13
N VAL A 287 -10.60 -9.02 9.72
CA VAL A 287 -9.19 -9.39 9.73
C VAL A 287 -8.79 -9.93 8.37
N ILE A 288 -7.71 -9.41 7.82
CA ILE A 288 -7.06 -10.00 6.65
C ILE A 288 -6.24 -11.21 7.12
N THR A 289 -6.64 -12.43 6.78
CA THR A 289 -5.89 -13.66 7.12
C THR A 289 -4.65 -13.81 6.27
N GLU A 290 -4.77 -13.46 5.00
CA GLU A 290 -3.71 -13.59 4.00
C GLU A 290 -3.81 -12.42 3.01
N VAL A 291 -2.65 -11.89 2.61
CA VAL A 291 -2.54 -10.93 1.50
C VAL A 291 -1.32 -11.29 0.67
N ASN A 292 -1.54 -11.47 -0.64
CA ASN A 292 -0.51 -11.89 -1.57
C ASN A 292 -0.46 -10.97 -2.79
N ALA A 293 0.75 -10.65 -3.24
CA ALA A 293 0.95 -10.01 -4.54
C ALA A 293 0.73 -11.03 -5.67
N LEU A 294 0.00 -10.63 -6.70
CA LEU A 294 -0.25 -11.45 -7.90
C LEU A 294 1.06 -11.89 -8.56
N GLY A 295 1.11 -13.13 -9.04
CA GLY A 295 2.29 -13.68 -9.73
C GLY A 295 2.62 -12.97 -11.04
N ASP A 296 1.57 -12.53 -11.76
CA ASP A 296 1.67 -11.79 -13.01
C ASP A 296 1.11 -10.36 -12.81
N SER A 297 1.82 -9.36 -13.34
CA SER A 297 1.40 -7.95 -13.30
C SER A 297 0.50 -7.56 -14.48
N MET A 298 0.22 -8.46 -15.42
CA MET A 298 -0.72 -8.23 -16.53
C MET A 298 -0.41 -6.96 -17.33
N GLY A 299 0.87 -6.60 -17.45
CA GLY A 299 1.34 -5.39 -18.15
C GLY A 299 1.39 -4.12 -17.29
N SER A 300 0.93 -4.15 -16.03
CA SER A 300 1.09 -3.05 -15.08
C SER A 300 2.52 -3.00 -14.53
N ASN A 301 2.94 -1.81 -14.08
CA ASN A 301 4.14 -1.62 -13.29
C ASN A 301 3.94 -1.91 -11.78
N HIS A 302 2.70 -2.21 -11.38
CA HIS A 302 2.32 -2.70 -10.06
C HIS A 302 1.91 -4.19 -10.11
N ARG A 303 2.14 -4.92 -9.03
CA ARG A 303 1.49 -6.21 -8.79
C ARG A 303 0.20 -5.96 -8.01
N GLY A 304 -0.92 -6.53 -8.47
CA GLY A 304 -2.16 -6.50 -7.69
C GLY A 304 -2.02 -7.27 -6.37
N LEU A 305 -2.93 -7.04 -5.43
CA LEU A 305 -3.03 -7.73 -4.16
C LEU A 305 -4.33 -8.52 -4.08
N LEU A 306 -4.26 -9.81 -3.75
CA LEU A 306 -5.41 -10.62 -3.37
C LEU A 306 -5.38 -10.81 -1.85
N ALA A 307 -6.44 -10.34 -1.19
CA ALA A 307 -6.61 -10.44 0.26
C ALA A 307 -7.78 -11.35 0.61
N GLU A 308 -7.56 -12.26 1.56
CA GLU A 308 -8.62 -13.06 2.16
C GLU A 308 -9.01 -12.45 3.49
N ILE A 309 -10.31 -12.14 3.65
CA ILE A 309 -10.83 -11.42 4.81
C ILE A 309 -11.82 -12.32 5.53
N ARG A 310 -11.63 -12.40 6.86
CA ARG A 310 -12.53 -13.08 7.78
C ARG A 310 -13.19 -12.10 8.72
N LEU A 311 -14.32 -12.53 9.26
CA LEU A 311 -14.98 -11.89 10.38
C LEU A 311 -14.49 -12.55 11.68
N ALA A 312 -13.85 -11.78 12.56
CA ALA A 312 -13.58 -12.23 13.92
C ALA A 312 -14.90 -12.28 14.72
N ALA A 313 -15.01 -13.27 15.59
CA ALA A 313 -16.02 -13.28 16.64
C ALA A 313 -15.67 -12.24 17.71
N ASP A 314 -16.71 -11.73 18.37
CA ASP A 314 -16.57 -10.87 19.55
C ASP A 314 -15.93 -11.60 20.73
#